data_AF-A0A7K4CCJ1-F1
#
_entry.id   AF-A0A7K4CCJ1-F1
#
_cell.length_a   1.000
_cell.length_b   1.000
_cell.length_c   1.000
_cell.angle_alpha   90.00
_cell.angle_beta   90.00
_cell.angle_gamma   90.00
#
_symmetry.space_group_name_H-M   'P 1'
#
loop_
_entity.id
_entity.type
_entity.pdbx_description
1 polymer ?
#
loop_
_entity_poly.entity_id
_entity_poly.type
_entity_poly.pdbx_seq_one_letter_code
_entity_poly.pdbx_strand_id
1 'polypeptide(L)'
;MKPAAEKKLRVYISGPLFTWAERAFNEQVSAFFEERGYETFLPQRDGLLLADLLSRGMTEQEALERIFILDVKTIADCDLFLFNFDGRVPDEGACVELGIAFAKEKRCIGLKTDCRTLMAGLDNPLLLGPLEGRIARSIAELDRFL
;
A
#
# COMPACT_ATOMS: atom_id res chain seq x y z
N MET A 1 14.82 -6.23 34.47
CA MET A 1 14.21 -5.31 33.49
C MET A 1 13.93 -6.14 32.25
N LYS A 2 12.66 -6.34 31.84
CA LYS A 2 12.39 -7.01 30.55
C LYS A 2 12.93 -6.09 29.45
N PRO A 3 13.64 -6.61 28.43
CA PRO A 3 14.02 -5.77 27.29
C PRO A 3 12.74 -5.18 26.69
N ALA A 4 12.77 -3.88 26.38
CA ALA A 4 11.70 -3.25 25.61
C ALA A 4 11.59 -4.01 24.29
N ALA A 5 10.38 -4.44 23.91
CA ALA A 5 10.17 -5.09 22.63
C ALA A 5 10.67 -4.16 21.52
N GLU A 6 11.52 -4.67 20.65
CA GLU A 6 12.05 -3.92 19.52
C GLU A 6 10.88 -3.46 18.64
N LYS A 7 10.79 -2.15 18.36
CA LYS A 7 9.71 -1.60 17.54
C LYS A 7 9.86 -2.14 16.12
N LYS A 8 8.90 -2.95 15.68
CA LYS A 8 8.84 -3.39 14.28
C LYS A 8 8.51 -2.21 13.37
N LEU A 9 9.17 -2.15 12.22
CA LEU A 9 8.86 -1.18 11.18
C LEU A 9 7.55 -1.56 10.49
N ARG A 10 6.72 -0.56 10.17
CA ARG A 10 5.38 -0.75 9.59
C ARG A 10 5.36 -0.43 8.10
N VAL A 11 4.76 -1.32 7.32
CA VAL A 11 4.60 -1.19 5.88
C VAL A 11 3.11 -1.04 5.54
N TYR A 12 2.74 0.06 4.91
CA TYR A 12 1.43 0.19 4.28
C TYR A 12 1.51 -0.35 2.86
N ILE A 13 0.70 -1.36 2.53
CA ILE A 13 0.68 -1.97 1.19
C ILE A 13 -0.58 -1.50 0.47
N SER A 14 -0.35 -0.62 -0.49
CA SER A 14 -1.35 0.00 -1.35
C SER A 14 -1.37 -0.68 -2.71
N GLY A 15 -2.56 -0.95 -3.26
CA GLY A 15 -2.72 -1.57 -4.56
C GLY A 15 -4.17 -1.98 -4.83
N PRO A 16 -4.47 -2.48 -6.04
CA PRO A 16 -5.82 -2.94 -6.36
C PRO A 16 -6.22 -4.10 -5.44
N LEU A 17 -7.50 -4.15 -5.07
CA LEU A 17 -8.04 -5.13 -4.12
C LEU A 17 -9.48 -5.59 -4.47
N PHE A 18 -9.90 -5.40 -5.72
CA PHE A 18 -11.27 -5.61 -6.17
C PHE A 18 -11.57 -7.08 -6.47
N THR A 19 -10.55 -7.82 -6.93
CA THR A 19 -10.66 -9.23 -7.30
C THR A 19 -10.04 -10.13 -6.23
N TRP A 20 -10.36 -11.43 -6.31
CA TRP A 20 -9.70 -12.41 -5.46
C TRP A 20 -8.19 -12.51 -5.74
N ALA A 21 -7.79 -12.44 -7.02
CA ALA A 21 -6.39 -12.56 -7.42
C ALA A 21 -5.55 -11.39 -6.91
N GLU A 22 -6.07 -10.16 -7.02
CA GLU A 22 -5.41 -8.95 -6.49
C GLU A 22 -5.22 -9.03 -4.97
N ARG A 23 -6.28 -9.38 -4.23
CA ARG A 23 -6.20 -9.53 -2.78
C ARG A 23 -5.21 -10.62 -2.37
N ALA A 24 -5.25 -11.78 -3.02
CA ALA A 24 -4.32 -12.88 -2.76
C ALA A 24 -2.87 -12.51 -3.10
N PHE A 25 -2.65 -11.65 -4.09
CA PHE A 25 -1.33 -11.13 -4.39
C PHE A 25 -0.83 -10.16 -3.31
N ASN A 26 -1.68 -9.25 -2.83
CA ASN A 26 -1.35 -8.34 -1.73
C ASN A 26 -1.00 -9.10 -0.44
N GLU A 27 -1.66 -10.23 -0.16
CA GLU A 27 -1.29 -11.11 0.97
C GLU A 27 0.08 -11.78 0.79
N GLN A 28 0.46 -12.20 -0.43
CA GLN A 28 1.80 -12.73 -0.71
C GLN A 28 2.88 -11.68 -0.50
N VAL A 29 2.60 -10.45 -0.94
CA VAL A 29 3.46 -9.29 -0.69
C VAL A 29 3.57 -9.03 0.81
N SER A 30 2.46 -9.07 1.55
CA SER A 30 2.45 -8.93 3.01
C SER A 30 3.34 -9.97 3.69
N ALA A 31 3.16 -11.25 3.35
CA ALA A 31 3.95 -12.35 3.90
C ALA A 31 5.45 -12.14 3.68
N PHE A 32 5.85 -11.64 2.50
CA PHE A 32 7.25 -11.33 2.22
C PHE A 32 7.86 -10.32 3.20
N PHE A 33 7.11 -9.27 3.58
CA PHE A 33 7.55 -8.28 4.58
C PHE A 33 7.52 -8.85 6.01
N GLU A 34 6.45 -9.59 6.35
CA GLU A 34 6.29 -10.21 7.68
C GLU A 34 7.42 -11.20 7.98
N GLU A 35 7.84 -12.01 6.99
CA GLU A 35 9.00 -12.93 7.07
C GLU A 35 10.32 -12.22 7.36
N ARG A 36 10.41 -10.91 7.07
CA ARG A 36 11.58 -10.06 7.31
C ARG A 36 11.46 -9.21 8.57
N GLY A 37 10.44 -9.48 9.39
CA GLY A 37 10.26 -8.85 10.70
C GLY A 37 9.48 -7.53 10.68
N TYR A 38 8.92 -7.14 9.53
CA TYR A 38 8.04 -5.97 9.44
C TYR A 38 6.63 -6.29 9.95
N GLU A 39 5.91 -5.25 10.34
CA GLU A 39 4.45 -5.26 10.46
C GLU A 39 3.85 -4.71 9.18
N THR A 40 2.74 -5.28 8.72
CA THR A 40 2.07 -4.86 7.49
C THR A 40 0.66 -4.40 7.79
N PHE A 41 0.18 -3.48 6.96
CA PHE A 41 -1.22 -3.09 6.88
C PHE A 41 -1.70 -3.29 5.45
N LEU A 42 -2.74 -4.09 5.28
CA LEU A 42 -3.49 -4.20 4.02
C LEU A 42 -4.88 -3.60 4.20
N PRO A 43 -5.31 -2.62 3.38
CA PRO A 43 -6.66 -2.04 3.50
C PRO A 43 -7.78 -3.10 3.44
N GLN A 44 -7.59 -4.14 2.62
CA GLN A 44 -8.52 -5.26 2.47
C GLN A 44 -8.65 -6.18 3.71
N ARG A 45 -7.65 -6.21 4.59
CA ARG A 45 -7.53 -7.12 5.74
C ARG A 45 -7.74 -6.38 7.06
N ASP A 46 -7.10 -5.22 7.17
CA ASP A 46 -6.93 -4.45 8.41
C ASP A 46 -7.73 -3.14 8.41
N GLY A 47 -8.25 -2.75 7.24
CA GLY A 47 -9.06 -1.55 7.05
C GLY A 47 -10.53 -1.74 7.43
N LEU A 48 -11.34 -0.74 7.06
CA LEU A 48 -12.80 -0.77 7.27
C LEU A 48 -13.51 -0.99 5.94
N LEU A 49 -14.47 -1.94 5.92
CA LEU A 49 -15.32 -2.16 4.76
C LEU A 49 -16.58 -1.29 4.87
N LEU A 50 -16.87 -0.54 3.81
CA LEU A 50 -18.07 0.29 3.73
C LEU A 50 -19.35 -0.51 3.99
N ALA A 51 -19.46 -1.70 3.38
CA ALA A 51 -20.61 -2.59 3.58
C ALA A 51 -20.82 -2.97 5.05
N ASP A 52 -19.74 -3.25 5.78
CA ASP A 52 -19.80 -3.61 7.19
C ASP A 52 -20.23 -2.43 8.05
N LEU A 53 -19.71 -1.23 7.79
CA LEU A 53 -20.08 -0.02 8.52
C LEU A 53 -21.57 0.34 8.32
N LEU A 54 -22.06 0.25 7.08
CA LEU A 54 -23.46 0.48 6.75
C LEU A 54 -24.37 -0.57 7.42
N SER A 55 -23.97 -1.84 7.43
CA SER A 55 -24.73 -2.91 8.09
C SER A 55 -24.88 -2.70 9.61
N ARG A 56 -23.96 -1.94 10.22
CA ARG A 56 -23.96 -1.58 11.63
C ARG A 56 -24.76 -0.30 11.94
N GLY A 57 -25.49 0.22 10.95
CA GLY A 57 -26.38 1.39 11.11
C GLY A 57 -25.69 2.74 10.98
N MET A 58 -24.46 2.78 10.48
CA MET A 58 -23.75 4.02 10.20
C MET A 58 -24.30 4.67 8.91
N THR A 59 -24.33 5.99 8.86
CA THR A 59 -24.63 6.70 7.61
C THR A 59 -23.48 6.55 6.61
N GLU A 60 -23.78 6.72 5.32
CA GLU A 60 -22.75 6.69 4.27
C GLU A 60 -21.65 7.72 4.52
N GLN A 61 -22.02 8.94 4.91
CA GLN A 61 -21.06 10.01 5.19
C GLN A 61 -20.11 9.66 6.34
N GLU A 62 -20.64 9.17 7.46
CA GLU A 62 -19.81 8.76 8.61
C GLU A 62 -18.90 7.58 8.26
N ALA A 63 -19.39 6.64 7.43
CA ALA A 63 -18.60 5.48 7.03
C ALA A 63 -17.43 5.88 6.12
N LEU A 64 -17.68 6.73 5.12
CA LEU A 64 -16.66 7.27 4.23
C LEU A 64 -15.61 8.08 4.99
N GLU A 65 -16.05 8.94 5.92
CA GLU A 65 -15.14 9.73 6.76
C GLU A 65 -14.24 8.83 7.61
N ARG A 66 -14.79 7.77 8.22
CA ARG A 66 -14.00 6.84 9.03
C ARG A 66 -12.96 6.06 8.22
N ILE A 67 -13.34 5.57 7.04
CA ILE A 67 -12.41 4.87 6.13
C ILE A 67 -11.28 5.83 5.76
N PHE A 68 -11.62 7.02 5.28
CA PHE A 68 -10.64 8.04 4.89
C PHE A 68 -9.68 8.40 6.03
N ILE A 69 -10.20 8.69 7.24
CA ILE A 69 -9.36 9.03 8.40
C ILE A 69 -8.43 7.87 8.77
N LEU A 70 -8.94 6.63 8.73
CA LEU A 70 -8.14 5.45 9.05
C LEU A 70 -6.97 5.30 8.07
N ASP A 71 -7.23 5.35 6.76
CA ASP A 71 -6.19 5.15 5.74
C ASP A 71 -5.15 6.26 5.80
N VAL A 72 -5.57 7.54 5.86
CA VAL A 72 -4.66 8.69 5.97
C VAL A 72 -3.80 8.60 7.23
N LYS A 73 -4.39 8.20 8.37
CA LYS A 73 -3.65 8.04 9.63
C LYS A 73 -2.65 6.89 9.52
N THR A 74 -3.05 5.76 8.93
CA THR A 74 -2.20 4.58 8.82
C THR A 74 -1.02 4.83 7.89
N ILE A 75 -1.24 5.57 6.78
CA ILE A 75 -0.16 6.07 5.91
C ILE A 75 0.76 7.02 6.70
N ALA A 76 0.20 7.95 7.47
CA ALA A 76 1.01 8.87 8.27
C ALA A 76 1.81 8.17 9.38
N ASP A 77 1.36 7.01 9.84
CA ASP A 77 1.99 6.22 10.89
C ASP A 77 2.98 5.17 10.35
N CYS A 78 2.94 4.83 9.06
CA CYS A 78 3.86 3.83 8.50
C CYS A 78 5.30 4.36 8.40
N ASP A 79 6.26 3.42 8.36
CA ASP A 79 7.68 3.69 8.14
C ASP A 79 8.04 3.50 6.65
N LEU A 80 7.30 2.65 5.93
CA LEU A 80 7.44 2.35 4.50
C LEU A 80 6.06 2.29 3.83
N PHE A 81 5.95 2.86 2.64
CA PHE A 81 4.77 2.76 1.80
C PHE A 81 5.11 1.94 0.55
N LEU A 82 4.44 0.81 0.36
CA LEU A 82 4.54 0.00 -0.85
C LEU A 82 3.37 0.32 -1.77
N PHE A 83 3.69 0.74 -2.99
CA PHE A 83 2.75 0.99 -4.06
C PHE A 83 2.79 -0.17 -5.07
N ASN A 84 1.81 -1.05 -5.04
CA ASN A 84 1.54 -2.01 -6.11
C ASN A 84 0.72 -1.34 -7.20
N PHE A 85 1.35 -1.10 -8.33
CA PHE A 85 0.74 -0.39 -9.47
C PHE A 85 0.65 -1.25 -10.72
N ASP A 86 0.50 -2.56 -10.50
CA ASP A 86 0.03 -3.48 -11.52
C ASP A 86 -1.40 -3.15 -11.97
N GLY A 87 -1.70 -3.53 -13.22
CA GLY A 87 -2.94 -3.17 -13.90
C GLY A 87 -2.68 -2.38 -15.18
N ARG A 88 -3.68 -2.37 -16.08
CA ARG A 88 -3.61 -1.57 -17.32
C ARG A 88 -3.50 -0.08 -17.01
N VAL A 89 -4.21 0.34 -15.96
CA VAL A 89 -4.13 1.66 -15.36
C VAL A 89 -3.95 1.41 -13.86
N PRO A 90 -2.99 2.07 -13.19
CA PRO A 90 -2.86 1.99 -11.74
C PRO A 90 -4.16 2.38 -11.05
N ASP A 91 -4.48 1.67 -9.97
CA ASP A 91 -5.64 1.97 -9.13
C ASP A 91 -5.64 3.43 -8.66
N GLU A 92 -6.77 4.13 -8.83
CA GLU A 92 -6.85 5.55 -8.51
C GLU A 92 -6.71 5.81 -7.00
N GLY A 93 -7.22 4.91 -6.16
CA GLY A 93 -7.08 4.98 -4.71
C GLY A 93 -5.60 4.92 -4.32
N ALA A 94 -4.90 3.92 -4.81
CA ALA A 94 -3.48 3.72 -4.58
C ALA A 94 -2.62 4.90 -5.10
N CYS A 95 -3.01 5.53 -6.21
CA CYS A 95 -2.36 6.75 -6.70
C CYS A 95 -2.52 7.92 -5.73
N VAL A 96 -3.72 8.12 -5.17
CA VAL A 96 -3.99 9.17 -4.17
C VAL A 96 -3.20 8.90 -2.90
N GLU A 97 -3.19 7.65 -2.43
CA GLU A 97 -2.43 7.22 -1.26
C GLU A 97 -0.93 7.45 -1.44
N LEU A 98 -0.36 7.14 -2.62
CA LEU A 98 1.04 7.44 -2.93
C LEU A 98 1.34 8.94 -2.80
N GLY A 99 0.45 9.80 -3.30
CA GLY A 99 0.57 11.25 -3.17
C GLY A 99 0.55 11.71 -1.72
N ILE A 100 -0.34 11.14 -0.90
CA ILE A 100 -0.42 11.41 0.55
C ILE A 100 0.86 10.93 1.25
N ALA A 101 1.32 9.72 0.94
CA ALA A 101 2.53 9.14 1.52
C ALA A 101 3.75 10.02 1.21
N PHE A 102 3.91 10.46 -0.03
CA PHE A 102 4.96 11.40 -0.44
C PHE A 102 4.88 12.73 0.31
N ALA A 103 3.69 13.33 0.40
CA ALA A 103 3.47 14.59 1.13
C ALA A 103 3.71 14.45 2.65
N LYS A 104 3.65 13.23 3.19
CA LYS A 104 3.97 12.88 4.57
C LYS A 104 5.43 12.42 4.75
N GLU A 105 6.27 12.63 3.74
CA GLU A 105 7.69 12.28 3.73
C GLU A 105 7.94 10.78 3.99
N LYS A 106 7.03 9.93 3.56
CA LYS A 106 7.18 8.47 3.68
C LYS A 106 8.14 7.93 2.63
N ARG A 107 8.94 6.94 3.04
CA ARG A 107 9.75 6.17 2.09
C ARG A 107 8.80 5.35 1.23
N CYS A 108 8.73 5.66 -0.06
CA CYS A 108 7.89 4.93 -1.01
C CYS A 108 8.73 3.96 -1.86
N ILE A 109 8.20 2.75 -2.06
CA ILE A 109 8.74 1.73 -2.96
C ILE A 109 7.62 1.22 -3.87
N GLY A 110 7.94 0.97 -5.14
CA GLY A 110 6.99 0.50 -6.13
C GLY A 110 7.15 -0.99 -6.39
N LEU A 111 6.03 -1.68 -6.61
CA LEU A 111 5.97 -3.03 -7.15
C LEU A 111 5.17 -2.98 -8.46
N LYS A 112 5.80 -3.42 -9.55
CA LYS A 112 5.14 -3.58 -10.84
C LYS A 112 5.70 -4.79 -11.57
N THR A 113 4.94 -5.86 -11.54
CA THR A 113 5.28 -7.15 -12.14
C THR A 113 4.99 -7.20 -13.64
N ASP A 114 4.04 -6.39 -14.13
CA ASP A 114 3.77 -6.26 -15.56
C ASP A 114 4.82 -5.39 -16.26
N CYS A 115 5.44 -5.91 -17.33
CA CYS A 115 6.45 -5.19 -18.09
C CYS A 115 5.88 -4.15 -19.06
N ARG A 116 4.57 -4.16 -19.30
CA ARG A 116 3.90 -3.22 -20.22
C ARG A 116 3.73 -1.87 -19.54
N THR A 117 4.08 -0.82 -20.26
CA THR A 117 4.11 0.56 -19.74
C THR A 117 3.59 1.55 -20.79
N LEU A 118 3.21 2.74 -20.33
CA LEU A 118 2.56 3.75 -21.15
C LEU A 118 3.53 4.43 -22.15
N MET A 119 4.78 4.71 -21.75
CA MET A 119 5.72 5.54 -22.52
C MET A 119 7.08 4.87 -22.71
N ALA A 120 7.20 3.98 -23.71
CA ALA A 120 8.48 3.38 -24.11
C ALA A 120 9.30 2.73 -22.95
N GLY A 121 8.61 2.13 -21.97
CA GLY A 121 9.24 1.55 -20.78
C GLY A 121 9.00 2.35 -19.49
N LEU A 122 8.42 3.55 -19.58
CA LEU A 122 8.20 4.46 -18.46
C LEU A 122 6.71 4.65 -18.16
N ASP A 123 6.39 4.65 -16.87
CA ASP A 123 5.06 4.98 -16.34
C ASP A 123 4.92 6.50 -16.11
N ASN A 124 3.72 6.93 -15.70
CA ASN A 124 3.42 8.34 -15.45
C ASN A 124 4.46 8.95 -14.48
N PRO A 125 5.11 10.09 -14.83
CA PRO A 125 6.12 10.73 -13.99
C PRO A 125 5.66 11.07 -12.57
N LEU A 126 4.37 11.35 -12.34
CA LEU A 126 3.86 11.59 -10.99
C LEU A 126 3.80 10.33 -10.12
N LEU A 127 3.78 9.16 -10.75
CA LEU A 127 3.92 7.89 -10.03
C LEU A 127 5.39 7.56 -9.81
N LEU A 128 6.26 7.86 -10.77
CA LEU A 128 7.68 7.57 -10.68
C LEU A 128 8.45 8.48 -9.71
N GLY A 129 8.06 9.76 -9.62
CA GLY A 129 8.71 10.77 -8.79
C GLY A 129 8.84 10.34 -7.32
N PRO A 130 7.73 10.03 -6.62
CA PRO A 130 7.76 9.57 -5.24
C PRO A 130 8.59 8.30 -4.98
N LEU A 131 8.75 7.45 -6.00
CA LEU A 131 9.45 6.17 -5.89
C LEU A 131 10.96 6.33 -6.05
N GLU A 132 11.44 7.41 -6.66
CA GLU A 132 12.87 7.72 -6.86
C GLU A 132 13.67 6.53 -7.44
N GLY A 133 13.06 5.80 -8.38
CA GLY A 133 13.66 4.62 -9.01
C GLY A 133 13.62 3.32 -8.18
N ARG A 134 13.04 3.33 -6.97
CA ARG A 134 12.84 2.14 -6.13
C ARG A 134 11.64 1.31 -6.62
N ILE A 135 11.80 0.66 -7.76
CA ILE A 135 10.73 -0.13 -8.41
C ILE A 135 11.19 -1.57 -8.57
N ALA A 136 10.53 -2.48 -7.86
CA ALA A 136 10.73 -3.91 -7.98
C ALA A 136 9.85 -4.50 -9.10
N ARG A 137 10.40 -5.45 -9.87
CA ARG A 137 9.68 -6.19 -10.92
C ARG A 137 9.18 -7.56 -10.48
N SER A 138 9.46 -7.94 -9.25
CA SER A 138 8.91 -9.11 -8.58
C SER A 138 8.95 -8.92 -7.07
N ILE A 139 8.22 -9.74 -6.32
CA ILE A 139 8.26 -9.73 -4.86
C ILE A 139 9.72 -9.91 -4.35
N ALA A 140 10.49 -10.82 -4.96
CA ALA A 140 11.87 -11.05 -4.56
C ALA A 140 12.79 -9.84 -4.78
N GLU A 141 12.50 -8.97 -5.75
CA GLU A 141 13.30 -7.77 -5.98
C GLU A 141 13.08 -6.67 -4.93
N LEU A 142 12.02 -6.77 -4.12
CA LEU A 142 11.78 -5.83 -3.01
C LEU A 142 12.94 -5.82 -2.00
N ASP A 143 13.68 -6.93 -1.86
CA ASP A 143 14.87 -7.04 -1.00
C ASP A 143 15.94 -5.97 -1.31
N ARG A 144 15.99 -5.46 -2.54
CA ARG A 144 16.94 -4.40 -2.92
C ARG A 144 16.63 -3.06 -2.26
N PHE A 145 15.43 -2.91 -1.70
CA PHE A 145 14.91 -1.64 -1.18
C PHE A 145 14.52 -1.69 0.29
N LEU A 146 14.80 -2.78 1.01
CA LEU A 146 14.61 -2.87 2.46
C LEU A 146 15.84 -2.30 3.15
#